data_AF-A0A1Q8I4C2-F1
#
_entry.id   AF-A0A1Q8I4C2-F1
#
_cell.length_a   1.000
_cell.length_b   1.000
_cell.length_c   1.000
_cell.angle_alpha   90.00
_cell.angle_beta   90.00
_cell.angle_gamma   90.00
#
_symmetry.space_group_name_H-M   'P 1'
#
loop_
_entity.id
_entity.type
_entity.pdbx_description
1 polymer ?
#
loop_
_entity_poly.entity_id
_entity_poly.type
_entity_poly.pdbx_seq_one_letter_code
_entity_poly.pdbx_strand_id
1 'polypeptide(L)'
;MRVEQNQWIGSVYWTPTGGKSTKYELHLGESVHIDGLGTVTLLAVNPRLHTPDKGEAGGWATEVHVNLDPGLHWCRKWDPC
;
A
#
# COMPACT_ATOMS: atom_id res chain seq x y z
N MET A 1 -2.31 1.43 9.09
CA MET A 1 -2.67 2.77 8.57
C MET A 1 -2.81 3.70 9.76
N ARG A 2 -2.36 4.95 9.65
CA ARG A 2 -2.51 5.97 10.69
C ARG A 2 -2.78 7.34 10.07
N VAL A 3 -3.28 8.27 10.88
CA VAL A 3 -3.34 9.70 10.53
C VAL A 3 -2.31 10.44 11.36
N GLU A 4 -1.48 11.24 10.71
CA GLU A 4 -0.48 12.09 11.36
C GLU A 4 -0.52 13.46 10.66
N GLN A 5 -0.62 14.55 11.43
CA GLN A 5 -0.71 15.91 10.89
C GLN A 5 -1.76 16.08 9.76
N ASN A 6 -2.96 15.53 9.95
CA ASN A 6 -4.06 15.53 8.98
C ASN A 6 -3.77 14.78 7.65
N GLN A 7 -2.71 13.99 7.57
CA GLN A 7 -2.40 13.14 6.42
C GLN A 7 -2.59 11.66 6.73
N TRP A 8 -3.08 10.91 5.74
CA TRP A 8 -3.15 9.45 5.80
C TRP A 8 -1.81 8.84 5.43
N ILE A 9 -1.31 7.97 6.32
CA ILE A 9 -0.07 7.23 6.15
C ILE A 9 -0.36 5.72 6.11
N GLY A 10 -0.09 5.13 4.95
CA GLY A 10 -0.04 3.68 4.72
C GLY A 10 1.31 3.09 5.12
N SER A 11 1.34 1.79 5.38
CA SER A 11 2.60 1.07 5.57
C SER A 11 2.62 -0.15 4.67
N VAL A 12 3.69 -0.30 3.90
CA VAL A 12 3.94 -1.46 3.06
C VAL A 12 5.10 -2.23 3.65
N TYR A 13 4.92 -3.54 3.80
CA TYR A 13 5.97 -4.46 4.19
C TYR A 13 6.41 -5.21 2.94
N TRP A 14 7.69 -5.08 2.59
CA TRP A 14 8.28 -5.78 1.47
C TRP A 14 9.32 -6.77 1.99
N THR A 15 9.23 -8.02 1.54
CA THR A 15 10.18 -9.07 1.89
C THR A 15 10.70 -9.68 0.59
N PRO A 16 11.90 -9.28 0.12
CA PRO A 16 12.50 -9.92 -1.03
C PRO A 16 12.85 -11.38 -0.73
N THR A 17 12.88 -12.22 -1.75
CA THR A 17 13.20 -13.66 -1.62
C THR A 17 14.56 -13.84 -0.94
N GLY A 18 14.59 -14.58 0.18
CA GLY A 18 15.80 -14.80 0.98
C GLY A 18 16.28 -13.59 1.79
N GLY A 19 15.56 -12.47 1.76
CA GLY A 19 15.88 -11.25 2.49
C GLY A 19 15.06 -11.05 3.76
N LYS A 20 15.26 -9.88 4.39
CA LYS A 20 14.50 -9.44 5.58
C LYS A 20 13.35 -8.52 5.18
N SER A 21 12.25 -8.59 5.92
CA SER A 21 11.13 -7.68 5.73
C SER A 21 11.54 -6.25 6.08
N THR A 22 11.23 -5.31 5.21
CA THR A 22 11.45 -3.88 5.41
C THR A 22 10.12 -3.15 5.33
N LYS A 23 9.91 -2.21 6.27
CA LYS A 23 8.71 -1.37 6.33
C LYS A 23 8.97 -0.06 5.60
N TYR A 24 8.08 0.28 4.68
CA TYR A 24 8.02 1.56 3.99
C TYR A 24 6.76 2.31 4.39
N GLU A 25 6.85 3.63 4.45
CA GLU A 25 5.71 4.50 4.73
C GLU A 25 5.26 5.15 3.43
N LEU A 26 3.95 5.17 3.20
CA LEU A 26 3.35 5.78 2.02
C LEU A 26 2.41 6.89 2.48
N HIS A 27 2.68 8.11 2.07
CA HIS A 27 1.74 9.21 2.23
C HIS A 27 0.73 9.16 1.08
N LEU A 28 -0.53 9.52 1.36
CA LEU A 28 -1.56 9.52 0.33
C LEU A 28 -1.17 10.42 -0.84
N GLY A 29 -1.18 9.87 -2.05
CA GLY A 29 -0.79 10.56 -3.29
C GLY A 29 0.72 10.52 -3.60
N GLU A 30 1.56 10.09 -2.66
CA GLU A 30 3.00 9.98 -2.87
C GLU A 30 3.42 8.59 -3.37
N SER A 31 4.58 8.58 -4.03
CA SER A 31 5.23 7.38 -4.55
C SER A 31 6.53 7.11 -3.80
N VAL A 32 6.79 5.85 -3.49
CA VAL A 32 8.06 5.38 -2.92
C VAL A 32 8.63 4.29 -3.82
N HIS A 33 9.93 4.40 -4.12
CA HIS A 33 10.66 3.33 -4.78
C HIS A 33 11.12 2.29 -3.75
N ILE A 34 10.84 1.02 -4.03
CA ILE A 34 11.20 -0.11 -3.19
C ILE A 34 12.08 -1.04 -4.01
N ASP A 35 13.35 -1.18 -3.59
CA ASP A 35 14.33 -2.00 -4.30
C ASP A 35 13.84 -3.45 -4.45
N GLY A 36 13.86 -3.93 -5.70
CA GLY A 36 13.45 -5.28 -6.06
C GLY A 36 11.94 -5.50 -6.14
N LEU A 37 11.14 -4.43 -6.00
CA LEU A 37 9.70 -4.43 -6.29
C LEU A 37 9.36 -3.41 -7.37
N GLY A 38 9.81 -2.17 -7.21
CA GLY A 38 9.50 -1.04 -8.08
C GLY A 38 8.87 0.13 -7.34
N THR A 39 8.12 0.95 -8.08
CA THR A 39 7.51 2.17 -7.53
C THR A 39 6.10 1.89 -7.05
N VAL A 40 5.83 2.18 -5.78
CA VAL A 40 4.52 1.99 -5.15
C VAL A 40 3.91 3.35 -4.80
N THR A 41 2.66 3.55 -5.19
CA THR A 41 1.90 4.77 -4.91
C THR A 41 0.65 4.44 -4.11
N LEU A 42 0.41 5.20 -3.04
CA LEU A 42 -0.84 5.11 -2.28
C LEU A 42 -1.91 5.99 -2.96
N LEU A 43 -2.88 5.36 -3.63
CA LEU A 43 -3.89 6.07 -4.42
C LEU A 43 -5.06 6.55 -3.59
N ALA A 44 -5.61 5.67 -2.75
CA ALA A 44 -6.80 5.97 -1.98
C ALA A 44 -6.79 5.25 -0.64
N VAL A 45 -7.41 5.92 0.35
CA VAL A 45 -7.72 5.36 1.65
C VAL A 45 -9.19 5.60 1.92
N ASN A 46 -9.86 4.60 2.47
CA ASN A 46 -11.23 4.77 2.94
C ASN A 46 -11.39 4.32 4.40
N PRO A 47 -11.08 5.21 5.35
CA PRO A 47 -11.21 4.89 6.77
C PRO A 47 -12.68 4.60 7.13
N ARG A 48 -12.88 3.78 8.17
CA ARG A 48 -14.19 3.73 8.82
C ARG A 48 -14.42 5.06 9.52
N LEU A 49 -15.46 5.77 9.11
CA LEU A 49 -15.94 6.96 9.78
C LEU A 49 -17.25 6.61 10.47
N HIS A 50 -17.32 6.90 11.77
CA HIS A 50 -18.56 6.83 12.52
C HIS A 50 -19.23 8.20 12.45
N THR A 51 -20.23 8.34 11.59
CA THR A 51 -21.03 9.57 11.49
C THR A 51 -22.37 9.36 12.22
N PRO A 52 -22.73 10.22 13.20
CA PRO A 52 -23.94 10.07 14.02
C PRO A 52 -25.24 9.88 13.23
N ASP A 53 -25.28 10.40 12.01
CA ASP A 53 -26.42 10.59 11.13
C ASP A 53 -26.48 9.57 9.97
N LYS A 54 -25.39 8.83 9.69
CA LYS A 54 -25.31 7.90 8.54
C LYS A 54 -24.86 6.47 8.89
N GLY A 55 -24.62 6.19 10.18
CA GLY A 55 -24.08 4.89 10.63
C GLY A 55 -22.59 4.74 10.31
N GLU A 56 -22.10 3.49 10.23
CA GLU A 56 -20.73 3.20 9.80
C GLU A 56 -20.61 3.33 8.28
N ALA A 57 -19.89 4.35 7.82
CA ALA A 57 -19.52 4.52 6.43
C ALA A 57 -18.03 4.24 6.24
N GLY A 58 -17.70 3.49 5.19
CA GLY A 58 -16.33 3.18 4.80
C GLY A 58 -15.76 1.90 5.41
N GLY A 59 -14.43 1.82 5.53
CA GLY A 59 -13.75 0.61 6.01
C GLY A 59 -13.44 -0.45 4.97
N TRP A 60 -13.44 -0.08 3.68
CA TRP A 60 -12.81 -0.89 2.63
C TRP A 60 -11.30 -0.63 2.56
N ALA A 61 -10.59 -1.48 1.83
CA ALA A 61 -9.13 -1.61 1.86
C ALA A 61 -8.38 -0.39 1.26
N THR A 62 -7.09 -0.28 1.55
CA THR A 62 -6.19 0.66 0.88
C THR A 62 -6.06 0.34 -0.61
N GLU A 63 -6.12 1.34 -1.49
CA GLU A 63 -5.80 1.17 -2.91
C GLU A 63 -4.37 1.60 -3.19
N VAL A 64 -3.59 0.73 -3.83
CA VAL A 64 -2.20 0.99 -4.19
C VAL A 64 -1.98 0.71 -5.67
N HIS A 65 -1.18 1.56 -6.29
CA HIS A 65 -0.61 1.29 -7.61
C HIS A 65 0.81 0.76 -7.43
N VAL A 66 1.17 -0.30 -8.15
CA VAL A 66 2.53 -0.84 -8.16
C VAL A 66 3.02 -0.87 -9.60
N ASN A 67 4.04 -0.07 -9.89
CA ASN A 67 4.77 -0.12 -11.16
C ASN A 67 6.07 -0.91 -10.92
N LEU A 68 6.13 -2.11 -11.47
CA LEU A 68 7.23 -3.03 -11.23
C LEU A 68 8.53 -2.54 -11.87
N ASP A 69 9.67 -2.87 -11.24
CA ASP A 69 10.97 -2.62 -11.87
C ASP A 69 11.11 -3.35 -13.22
N PRO A 70 11.90 -2.82 -14.16
CA PRO A 70 12.14 -3.47 -15.44
C PRO A 70 12.62 -4.92 -15.27
N GLY A 71 12.00 -5.85 -16.00
CA GLY A 71 12.32 -7.28 -15.94
C GLY A 71 11.54 -8.07 -14.88
N LEU A 72 10.83 -7.39 -13.97
CA LEU A 72 9.92 -8.04 -13.04
C LEU A 72 8.53 -8.24 -13.67
N HIS A 73 7.84 -9.27 -13.21
CA HIS A 73 6.47 -9.56 -13.60
C HIS A 73 5.71 -10.19 -12.43
N TRP A 74 4.39 -10.08 -12.46
CA TRP A 74 3.54 -10.71 -11.46
C TRP A 74 3.56 -12.22 -11.62
N CYS A 75 4.00 -12.93 -10.59
CA CYS A 75 3.79 -14.37 -10.47
C CYS A 75 2.31 -14.63 -10.21
N ARG A 76 1.74 -15.62 -10.89
CA ARG A 76 0.37 -16.06 -10.58
C ARG A 76 0.43 -17.04 -9.43
N LYS A 77 -0.60 -17.05 -8.58
CA LYS A 77 -0.66 -17.97 -7.44
C LYS A 77 -0.50 -19.45 -7.83
N TRP A 78 -0.92 -19.84 -9.04
CA TRP A 78 -0.82 -21.20 -9.55
C TRP A 78 0.35 -21.44 -10.51
N ASP A 79 1.12 -20.41 -10.84
CA ASP A 79 2.31 -20.47 -11.68
C ASP A 79 3.39 -19.60 -11.01
N PRO A 80 3.98 -20.13 -9.92
CA PRO A 80 4.96 -19.39 -9.15
C PRO A 80 6.25 -19.26 -9.96
N CYS A 81 6.73 -18.01 -10.07
CA CYS A 81 8.15 -17.76 -10.09
C CYS A 81 8.72 -18.02 -8.67
#